data_AF-A0A954N4V9-F1
#
_entry.id   AF-A0A954N4V9-F1
#
_cell.length_a   1.000
_cell.length_b   1.000
_cell.length_c   1.000
_cell.angle_alpha   90.00
_cell.angle_beta   90.00
_cell.angle_gamma   90.00
#
_symmetry.space_group_name_H-M   'P 1'
#
loop_
_entity.id
_entity.type
_entity.pdbx_description
1 polymer ?
#
loop_
_entity_poly.entity_id
_entity_poly.type
_entity_poly.pdbx_seq_one_letter_code
_entity_poly.pdbx_strand_id
1 'polypeptide(L)'
;HVSGKLKIFEDRERLREIVARTVEYFEATREPRWSLDQASEEFIEKLLGGIVGFEIEIERVEGKFKLSQNQTEQRRAGVIQYLSESKSAVERGVADRMREREAMNP
;
A
#
# COMPACT_ATOMS: atom_id res chain seq x y z
N HIS A 1 -5.41 2.44 -9.91
CA HIS A 1 -5.18 3.89 -9.89
C HIS A 1 -6.29 4.56 -9.10
N VAL A 2 -5.95 5.59 -8.32
CA VAL A 2 -6.89 6.44 -7.61
C VAL A 2 -6.66 7.87 -8.09
N SER A 3 -7.73 8.59 -8.40
CA SER A 3 -7.68 10.01 -8.82
C SER A 3 -8.74 10.81 -8.07
N GLY A 4 -8.45 12.08 -7.84
CA GLY A 4 -9.32 12.94 -7.07
C GLY A 4 -8.78 14.36 -6.95
N LYS A 5 -9.46 15.18 -6.16
CA LYS A 5 -9.07 16.58 -5.92
C LYS A 5 -8.03 16.67 -4.82
N LEU A 6 -6.97 17.43 -5.08
CA LEU A 6 -5.94 17.74 -4.09
C LEU A 6 -6.36 18.95 -3.25
N LYS A 7 -6.20 18.87 -1.93
CA LYS A 7 -6.20 20.05 -1.05
C LYS A 7 -4.93 20.04 -0.20
N ILE A 8 -4.34 21.21 -0.02
CA ILE A 8 -3.11 21.43 0.73
C ILE A 8 -3.47 22.03 2.09
N PHE A 9 -2.75 21.65 3.14
CA PHE A 9 -2.91 22.22 4.49
C PHE A 9 -1.57 22.27 5.24
N GLU A 10 -1.48 23.21 6.17
CA GLU A 10 -0.28 23.45 7.01
C GLU A 10 -0.59 23.36 8.52
N ASP A 11 -1.80 22.94 8.88
CA ASP A 11 -2.24 22.78 10.27
C ASP A 11 -1.32 21.82 11.03
N ARG A 12 -0.68 22.31 12.10
CA ARG A 12 0.37 21.59 12.81
C ARG A 12 -0.14 20.39 13.58
N GLU A 13 -1.28 20.51 14.24
CA GLU A 13 -1.90 19.40 14.97
C GLU A 13 -2.26 18.27 14.01
N ARG A 14 -2.89 18.62 12.89
CA ARG A 14 -3.25 17.67 11.84
C ARG A 14 -2.03 16.97 11.23
N LEU A 15 -0.94 17.70 11.00
CA LEU A 15 0.31 17.12 10.52
C LEU A 15 0.92 16.16 11.56
N ARG A 16 0.92 16.53 12.83
CA ARG A 16 1.39 15.69 13.94
C ARG A 16 0.61 14.38 14.01
N GLU A 17 -0.71 14.44 13.93
CA GLU A 17 -1.58 13.25 13.94
C GLU A 17 -1.28 12.31 12.77
N ILE A 18 -1.06 12.84 11.57
CA ILE A 18 -0.71 12.03 10.39
C ILE A 18 0.63 11.34 10.60
N VAL A 19 1.65 12.07 11.05
CA VAL A 19 2.98 11.50 11.34
C VAL A 19 2.87 10.41 12.41
N ALA A 20 2.15 10.65 13.50
CA ALA A 20 1.94 9.66 14.56
C ALA A 20 1.30 8.36 14.03
N ARG A 21 0.25 8.47 13.21
CA ARG A 21 -0.40 7.31 12.57
C ARG A 21 0.52 6.58 11.60
N THR A 22 1.35 7.31 10.86
CA THR A 22 2.35 6.71 9.96
C THR A 22 3.38 5.92 10.75
N VAL A 23 3.89 6.48 11.84
CA VAL A 23 4.85 5.81 12.75
C VAL A 23 4.23 4.55 13.33
N GLU A 24 3.02 4.65 13.87
CA GLU A 24 2.30 3.49 14.40
C GLU A 24 2.15 2.38 13.37
N TYR A 25 1.72 2.69 12.15
CA TYR A 25 1.52 1.69 11.11
C TYR A 25 2.80 0.95 10.72
N PHE A 26 3.92 1.68 10.54
CA PHE A 26 5.16 1.08 10.06
C PHE A 26 6.04 0.47 11.15
N GLU A 27 5.91 0.92 12.41
CA GLU A 27 6.66 0.39 13.55
C GLU A 27 5.88 -0.67 14.35
N ALA A 28 4.60 -0.92 14.02
CA ALA A 28 3.74 -1.89 14.73
C ALA A 28 4.35 -3.29 14.89
N THR A 29 5.14 -3.74 13.90
CA THR A 29 5.73 -5.09 13.88
C THR A 29 7.24 -5.09 14.13
N ARG A 30 7.81 -3.97 14.57
CA ARG A 30 9.25 -3.82 14.80
C ARG A 30 9.59 -3.90 16.28
N GLU A 31 10.72 -4.52 16.58
CA GLU A 31 11.29 -4.59 17.91
C GLU A 31 12.74 -4.09 17.92
N PRO A 32 13.09 -3.10 18.77
CA PRO A 32 12.18 -2.33 19.63
C PRO A 32 11.27 -1.40 18.80
N ARG A 33 10.04 -1.20 19.28
CA ARG A 33 9.09 -0.27 18.65
C ARG A 33 9.52 1.16 18.93
N TRP A 34 9.77 1.92 17.87
CA TRP A 34 9.94 3.36 17.97
C TRP A 34 8.59 4.07 18.00
N SER A 35 8.48 5.15 18.76
CA SER A 35 7.26 5.95 18.87
C SER A 35 7.59 7.44 18.95
N LEU A 36 6.65 8.27 18.49
CA LEU A 36 6.88 9.71 18.31
C LEU A 36 7.13 10.44 19.64
N ASP A 37 6.56 9.97 20.74
CA ASP A 37 6.77 10.46 22.12
C ASP A 37 8.19 10.25 22.64
N GLN A 38 9.00 9.39 21.99
CA GLN A 38 10.42 9.24 22.30
C GLN A 38 11.28 10.38 21.73
N ALA A 39 10.72 11.20 20.84
CA ALA A 39 11.39 12.37 20.30
C ALA A 39 11.15 13.62 21.18
N SER A 40 12.08 14.58 21.15
CA SER A 40 11.86 15.86 21.82
C SER A 40 10.83 16.72 21.10
N GLU A 41 10.11 17.55 21.83
CA GLU A 41 9.10 18.45 21.26
C GLU A 41 9.72 19.43 20.25
N GLU A 42 10.92 19.95 20.53
CA GLU A 42 11.67 20.81 19.61
C GLU A 42 11.98 20.10 18.27
N PHE A 43 12.34 18.81 18.33
CA PHE A 43 12.59 18.02 17.14
C PHE A 43 11.32 17.83 16.31
N ILE A 44 10.20 17.53 16.98
CA ILE A 44 8.91 17.34 16.30
C ILE A 44 8.47 18.65 15.64
N GLU A 45 8.53 19.78 16.33
CA GLU A 45 8.15 21.09 15.76
C GLU A 45 8.99 21.48 14.54
N LYS A 46 10.29 21.21 14.58
CA LYS A 46 11.18 21.44 13.44
C LYS A 46 10.85 20.53 12.25
N LEU A 47 10.57 19.25 12.51
CA LEU A 47 10.17 18.29 11.48
C LEU A 47 8.84 18.70 10.84
N LEU A 48 7.84 19.06 11.64
CA LEU A 48 6.53 19.51 11.15
C LEU A 48 6.66 20.80 10.34
N GLY A 49 7.64 21.66 10.64
CA GLY A 49 7.90 22.86 9.85
C GLY A 49 8.59 22.64 8.52
N GLY A 50 9.13 21.43 8.30
CA GLY A 50 9.74 21.04 7.03
C GLY A 50 8.79 20.37 6.05
N ILE A 51 7.51 20.17 6.42
CA ILE A 51 6.55 19.43 5.61
C ILE A 51 5.27 20.23 5.37
N VAL A 52 4.58 19.88 4.28
CA VAL A 52 3.23 20.34 3.98
C VAL A 52 2.31 19.13 3.86
N GLY A 53 1.09 19.28 4.36
CA GLY A 53 0.07 18.24 4.29
C GLY A 53 -0.72 18.35 3.01
N PHE A 54 -1.13 17.21 2.47
CA PHE A 54 -2.12 17.19 1.41
C PHE A 54 -3.11 16.06 1.62
N GLU A 55 -4.34 16.29 1.20
CA GLU A 55 -5.38 15.26 1.09
C GLU A 55 -5.81 15.12 -0.37
N ILE A 56 -6.13 13.89 -0.76
CA ILE A 56 -6.76 13.58 -2.03
C ILE A 56 -8.19 13.16 -1.72
N GLU A 57 -9.16 14.01 -2.06
CA GLU A 57 -10.57 13.66 -2.04
C GLU A 57 -10.84 12.71 -3.20
N ILE A 58 -11.02 11.42 -2.90
CA ILE A 58 -11.13 10.35 -3.90
C ILE A 58 -12.42 10.54 -4.70
N GLU A 59 -12.29 10.75 -6.00
CA GLU A 59 -13.42 10.85 -6.93
C GLU A 59 -13.57 9.59 -7.79
N ARG A 60 -12.46 8.91 -8.08
CA ARG A 60 -12.45 7.72 -8.93
C ARG A 60 -11.39 6.72 -8.50
N VAL A 61 -11.79 5.45 -8.51
CA VAL A 61 -10.91 4.30 -8.29
C VAL A 61 -11.01 3.37 -9.49
N GLU A 62 -9.86 3.02 -10.06
CA GLU A 62 -9.75 2.07 -11.15
C GLU A 62 -8.83 0.91 -10.79
N GLY A 63 -9.39 -0.29 -10.69
CA GLY A 63 -8.63 -1.54 -10.62
C GLY A 63 -8.36 -2.10 -12.01
N LYS A 64 -7.15 -2.61 -12.26
CA LYS A 64 -6.84 -3.38 -13.47
C LYS A 64 -6.11 -4.66 -13.10
N PHE A 65 -6.66 -5.79 -13.54
CA PHE A 65 -6.04 -7.11 -13.36
C PHE A 65 -5.58 -7.62 -14.71
N LYS A 66 -4.29 -7.93 -14.85
CA LYS A 66 -3.72 -8.61 -16.02
C LYS A 66 -3.15 -9.95 -15.55
N LEU A 67 -3.98 -10.98 -15.65
CA LEU A 67 -3.78 -12.30 -15.05
C LEU A 67 -3.95 -13.41 -16.11
N SER A 68 -3.49 -13.15 -17.34
CA SER A 68 -3.61 -14.08 -18.48
C SER A 68 -5.04 -14.53 -18.80
N GLN A 69 -6.02 -13.66 -18.56
CA GLN A 69 -7.45 -14.01 -18.70
C GLN A 69 -7.86 -14.34 -20.14
N ASN A 70 -7.05 -13.95 -21.12
CA ASN A 70 -7.27 -14.21 -22.55
C ASN A 70 -6.61 -15.49 -23.07
N GLN A 71 -5.98 -16.29 -22.20
CA GLN A 71 -5.30 -17.53 -22.58
C GLN A 71 -6.19 -18.75 -22.36
N THR A 72 -5.86 -19.87 -23.00
CA THR A 72 -6.52 -21.17 -22.76
C THR A 72 -6.32 -21.64 -21.32
N GLU A 73 -7.22 -22.48 -20.83
CA GLU A 73 -7.14 -23.06 -19.48
C GLU A 73 -5.82 -23.78 -19.23
N GLN A 74 -5.35 -24.60 -20.18
CA GLN A 74 -4.07 -25.30 -20.04
C GLN A 74 -2.89 -24.31 -19.87
N ARG A 75 -2.92 -23.20 -20.61
CA ARG A 75 -1.87 -22.18 -20.54
C ARG A 75 -1.93 -21.41 -19.24
N ARG A 76 -3.12 -21.11 -18.72
CA ARG A 76 -3.26 -20.47 -17.39
C ARG A 76 -2.76 -21.39 -16.28
N ALA A 77 -3.14 -22.67 -16.31
CA ALA A 77 -2.68 -23.67 -15.34
C ALA A 77 -1.14 -23.80 -15.33
N GLY A 78 -0.51 -23.86 -16.50
CA GLY A 78 0.95 -23.90 -16.62
C GLY A 78 1.64 -22.65 -16.08
N VAL A 79 1.07 -21.46 -16.33
CA VAL A 79 1.59 -20.19 -15.77
C VAL A 79 1.43 -20.15 -14.25
N ILE A 80 0.28 -20.58 -13.71
CA ILE A 80 0.04 -20.65 -12.27
C ILE A 80 1.08 -21.56 -11.60
N GLN A 81 1.32 -22.75 -12.16
CA GLN A 81 2.30 -23.69 -11.62
C GLN A 81 3.69 -23.07 -11.60
N TYR A 82 4.16 -22.57 -12.74
CA TYR A 82 5.49 -21.98 -12.86
C TYR A 82 5.71 -20.82 -11.87
N LEU A 83 4.74 -19.90 -11.77
CA LEU A 83 4.84 -18.74 -10.88
C LEU A 83 4.77 -19.14 -9.39
N SER A 84 4.07 -20.22 -9.05
CA SER A 84 3.98 -20.70 -7.67
C SER A 84 5.29 -21.30 -7.15
N GLU A 85 6.08 -21.88 -8.04
CA GLU A 85 7.39 -22.48 -7.71
C GLU A 85 8.52 -21.45 -7.68
N SER A 86 8.24 -20.19 -8.05
CA SER A 86 9.24 -19.13 -8.04
C SER A 86 9.73 -18.79 -6.64
N LYS A 87 11.01 -18.40 -6.54
CA LYS A 87 11.59 -17.80 -5.33
C LYS A 87 11.08 -16.38 -5.07
N SER A 88 10.54 -15.69 -6.07
CA SER A 88 9.99 -14.34 -5.93
C SER A 88 8.62 -14.37 -5.24
N ALA A 89 8.48 -13.66 -4.12
CA ALA A 89 7.20 -13.51 -3.43
C ALA A 89 6.15 -12.81 -4.30
N VAL A 90 6.57 -11.89 -5.17
CA VAL A 90 5.68 -11.19 -6.10
C VAL A 90 5.10 -12.17 -7.11
N GLU A 91 5.92 -13.05 -7.69
CA GLU A 91 5.47 -14.03 -8.68
C GLU A 91 4.50 -15.04 -8.07
N ARG A 92 4.80 -15.54 -6.86
CA ARG A 92 3.86 -16.39 -6.12
C ARG A 92 2.53 -15.69 -5.85
N GLY A 93 2.56 -14.41 -5.46
CA GLY A 93 1.34 -13.62 -5.26
C GLY A 93 0.52 -13.42 -6.54
N VAL A 94 1.15 -13.34 -7.71
CA VAL A 94 0.43 -13.33 -9.00
C VAL A 94 -0.25 -14.67 -9.25
N ALA A 95 0.41 -15.79 -8.96
CA ALA A 95 -0.16 -17.13 -9.09
C ALA A 95 -1.41 -17.29 -8.20
N ASP A 96 -1.36 -16.81 -6.96
CA ASP A 96 -2.49 -16.85 -6.04
C ASP A 96 -3.67 -16.01 -6.57
N ARG A 97 -3.41 -14.81 -7.09
CA ARG A 97 -4.45 -13.97 -7.71
C ARG A 97 -5.05 -14.60 -8.97
N MET A 98 -4.26 -15.34 -9.75
CA MET A 98 -4.76 -16.10 -10.90
C MET A 98 -5.71 -17.21 -10.45
N ARG A 99 -5.37 -17.98 -9.40
CA ARG A 99 -6.24 -19.02 -8.83
C ARG A 99 -7.54 -18.46 -8.27
N GLU A 100 -7.44 -17.40 -7.46
CA GLU A 100 -8.61 -16.71 -6.89
C GLU A 100 -9.57 -16.28 -8.00
N ARG A 101 -9.04 -15.79 -9.13
CA ARG A 101 -9.85 -15.36 -10.27
C ARG A 101 -10.54 -16.51 -10.98
N GLU A 102 -9.88 -17.66 -11.15
CA GLU A 102 -10.51 -18.86 -11.72
C GLU A 102 -11.62 -19.39 -10.81
N ALA A 103 -11.43 -19.35 -9.49
CA ALA A 103 -12.46 -19.74 -8.53
C ALA A 103 -13.69 -18.80 -8.52
N MET A 104 -13.51 -17.51 -8.82
CA MET A 104 -14.59 -16.53 -8.89
C MET A 104 -15.38 -16.55 -10.21
N ASN A 105 -14.80 -17.10 -11.28
CA ASN A 105 -15.41 -17.19 -12.62
C ASN A 105 -15.28 -18.64 -13.16
N PRO A 106 -16.02 -19.60 -12.58
CA PRO A 106 -15.98 -21.00 -13.02
C PRO A 106 -16.52 -21.20 -14.44
#